data_AF-A0A9X8N7U0-F1
#
_entry.id   AF-A0A9X8N7U0-F1
#
_cell.length_a   1.000
_cell.length_b   1.000
_cell.length_c   1.000
_cell.angle_alpha   90.00
_cell.angle_beta   90.00
_cell.angle_gamma   90.00
#
_symmetry.space_group_name_H-M   'P 1'
#
loop_
_entity.id
_entity.type
_entity.pdbx_description
1 polymer ?
#
loop_
_entity_poly.entity_id
_entity_poly.type
_entity_poly.pdbx_seq_one_letter_code
_entity_poly.pdbx_strand_id
1 'polypeptide(L)' 'MLTLERIEELVNSGADIVLDELDLGDRDRDLLGLAVVSMIHLLREDKSGAELDDVIRCHYEDTPQQVRGWWDW' A
#
# COMPACT_ATOMS: atom_id res chain seq x y z
N MET A 1 5.34 -23.49 5.66
CA MET A 1 4.28 -22.97 4.77
C MET A 1 3.94 -21.58 5.28
N LEU A 2 4.01 -20.55 4.43
CA LEU A 2 3.61 -19.19 4.82
C LEU A 2 2.09 -19.08 4.70
N THR A 3 1.43 -18.54 5.73
CA THR A 3 0.01 -18.20 5.70
C THR A 3 -0.17 -16.79 5.17
N LEU A 4 -1.37 -16.45 4.68
CA LEU A 4 -1.69 -15.10 4.22
C LEU A 4 -1.46 -14.06 5.33
N GLU A 5 -1.96 -14.34 6.54
CA GLU A 5 -1.72 -13.51 7.73
C GLU A 5 -0.22 -13.30 7.99
N ARG A 6 0.59 -14.35 7.86
CA ARG A 6 2.04 -14.22 8.05
C ARG A 6 2.71 -13.40 6.96
N ILE A 7 2.21 -13.43 5.73
CA ILE A 7 2.72 -12.59 4.63
C ILE A 7 2.37 -11.13 4.91
N GLU A 8 1.15 -10.84 5.35
CA GLU A 8 0.73 -9.48 5.73
C GLU A 8 1.59 -8.91 6.86
N GLU A 9 1.86 -9.70 7.90
CA GLU A 9 2.78 -9.32 8.98
C GLU A 9 4.17 -8.97 8.44
N LEU A 10 4.72 -9.82 7.56
CA LEU A 10 6.05 -9.60 6.99
C LEU A 10 6.12 -8.36 6.10
N VAL A 11 5.07 -8.08 5.32
CA VAL A 11 4.99 -6.88 4.48
C VAL A 11 4.93 -5.62 5.35
N ASN A 12 4.09 -5.60 6.39
CA ASN A 12 3.99 -4.47 7.30
C ASN A 12 5.31 -4.25 8.06
N SER A 13 5.91 -5.31 8.62
CA SER A 13 7.22 -5.20 9.29
C SER A 13 8.33 -4.72 8.36
N GLY A 14 8.30 -5.12 7.08
CA GLY A 14 9.24 -4.61 6.09
C GLY A 14 9.06 -3.13 5.81
N ALA A 15 7.80 -2.65 5.74
CA ALA A 15 7.50 -1.24 5.59
C ALA A 15 7.95 -0.43 6.81
N ASP A 16 7.72 -0.94 8.03
CA ASP A 16 8.18 -0.30 9.27
C ASP A 16 9.70 -0.10 9.28
N ILE A 17 10.47 -1.12 8.88
CA ILE A 17 11.94 -1.01 8.77
C ILE A 17 12.33 0.10 7.77
N VAL A 18 11.65 0.17 6.62
CA VAL A 18 11.94 1.20 5.61
C VAL A 18 11.62 2.60 6.13
N LEU A 19 10.52 2.75 6.89
CA LEU A 19 10.12 4.01 7.52
C LEU A 19 11.10 4.45 8.61
N ASP A 20 11.66 3.51 9.36
CA ASP A 20 12.56 3.78 10.49
C ASP A 20 14.01 4.06 10.04
N GLU A 21 14.49 3.38 8.99
CA GLU A 21 15.90 3.43 8.56
C GLU A 21 16.17 4.53 7.52
N LEU A 22 15.14 5.03 6.84
CA LEU A 22 15.28 6.05 5.81
C LEU A 22 14.69 7.38 6.27
N ASP A 23 15.41 8.48 6.03
CA ASP A 23 14.90 9.84 6.23
C ASP A 23 13.92 10.21 5.10
N LEU A 24 12.72 9.65 5.20
CA LEU A 24 11.67 9.78 4.19
C LEU A 24 10.86 11.07 4.37
N GLY A 25 10.50 11.70 3.25
CA GLY A 25 9.51 12.76 3.24
C GLY A 25 8.09 12.20 3.26
N ASP A 26 7.10 13.06 3.49
CA ASP A 26 5.68 12.66 3.55
C ASP A 26 5.22 11.96 2.27
N ARG A 27 5.68 12.45 1.11
CA ARG A 27 5.46 11.82 -0.20
C ARG A 27 5.91 10.36 -0.23
N ASP A 28 7.09 10.06 0.31
CA ASP A 28 7.65 8.71 0.26
C ASP A 28 6.88 7.77 1.21
N ARG A 29 6.45 8.29 2.36
CA ARG A 29 5.59 7.55 3.32
C ARG A 29 4.24 7.21 2.68
N ASP A 30 3.61 8.16 2.00
CA ASP A 30 2.32 7.95 1.32
C ASP A 30 2.45 6.91 0.20
N LEU A 31 3.53 6.95 -0.58
CA LEU A 31 3.80 5.97 -1.64
C LEU A 31 4.02 4.56 -1.06
N LEU A 32 4.77 4.47 0.03
CA LEU A 32 5.03 3.19 0.70
C LEU A 32 3.73 2.61 1.26
N GLY A 33 2.90 3.43 1.90
CA GLY A 33 1.57 3.03 2.39
C GLY A 33 0.68 2.52 1.26
N LEU A 34 0.62 3.24 0.14
CA LEU A 34 -0.15 2.82 -1.03
C LEU A 34 0.35 1.49 -1.59
N ALA A 35 1.66 1.29 -1.67
CA ALA A 35 2.26 0.04 -2.14
C ALA A 35 1.89 -1.13 -1.21
N VAL A 36 2.03 -0.97 0.10
CA VAL A 36 1.70 -2.00 1.10
C VAL A 36 0.22 -2.40 1.01
N VAL A 37 -0.69 -1.42 1.02
CA VAL A 37 -2.13 -1.65 0.94
C VAL A 37 -2.51 -2.34 -0.38
N SER A 38 -1.90 -1.93 -1.49
CA SER A 38 -2.13 -2.55 -2.80
C SER A 38 -1.69 -4.02 -2.82
N MET A 39 -0.51 -4.33 -2.27
CA MET A 39 -0.02 -5.70 -2.18
C MET A 39 -0.93 -6.57 -1.32
N ILE A 40 -1.33 -6.09 -0.15
CA ILE A 40 -2.25 -6.83 0.74
C ILE A 40 -3.60 -7.05 0.07
N HIS A 41 -4.14 -6.05 -0.63
CA HIS A 41 -5.40 -6.17 -1.37
C HIS A 41 -5.32 -7.26 -2.44
N LEU A 42 -4.27 -7.27 -3.26
CA LEU A 42 -4.05 -8.28 -4.30
C LEU A 42 -3.93 -9.69 -3.72
N LEU A 43 -3.25 -9.83 -2.58
CA LEU A 43 -3.07 -11.11 -1.90
C LEU A 43 -4.39 -11.64 -1.30
N ARG A 44 -5.23 -10.77 -0.73
CA ARG A 44 -6.51 -11.16 -0.11
C ARG A 44 -7.57 -11.53 -1.12
N GLU A 45 -7.68 -10.74 -2.18
CA GLU A 45 -8.80 -10.86 -3.12
C GLU A 45 -8.57 -11.94 -4.19
N ASP A 46 -7.36 -12.52 -4.28
CA ASP A 46 -6.94 -13.41 -5.39
C ASP A 46 -7.26 -12.82 -6.78
N LYS A 47 -7.34 -11.48 -6.85
CA LYS A 47 -7.70 -10.72 -8.05
C LYS A 47 -6.45 -10.41 -8.83
N SER A 48 -6.01 -11.37 -9.63
CA SER A 48 -5.10 -11.06 -10.74
C SER A 48 -5.80 -10.06 -11.66
N GLY A 49 -5.41 -8.78 -11.58
CA GLY A 49 -5.99 -7.69 -12.38
C GLY A 49 -6.84 -6.67 -11.64
N ALA A 50 -6.81 -6.61 -10.29
CA ALA A 50 -7.39 -5.46 -9.59
C ALA A 50 -6.71 -4.16 -10.07
N GLU A 51 -7.51 -3.14 -10.37
CA GLU A 51 -6.99 -1.83 -10.75
C GLU A 51 -6.62 -1.03 -9.48
N LEU A 52 -5.66 -0.12 -9.61
CA LEU A 52 -5.25 0.75 -8.51
C LEU A 52 -6.44 1.55 -7.93
N ASP A 53 -7.39 1.93 -8.77
CA ASP A 53 -8.58 2.64 -8.33
C ASP A 53 -9.45 1.82 -7.37
N ASP A 54 -9.50 0.50 -7.56
CA ASP A 54 -10.27 -0.39 -6.69
C ASP A 54 -9.62 -0.48 -5.32
N VAL A 55 -8.29 -0.56 -5.27
CA VAL A 55 -7.53 -0.47 -4.02
C VAL A 55 -7.83 0.85 -3.32
N ILE A 56 -7.76 1.97 -4.04
CA ILE A 56 -7.98 3.30 -3.46
C ILE A 56 -9.39 3.39 -2.87
N ARG A 57 -10.42 2.99 -3.62
CA ARG A 57 -11.82 3.02 -3.15
C ARG A 57 -12.08 2.10 -1.96
N CYS A 58 -11.32 1.01 -1.82
CA CYS A 58 -11.49 0.08 -0.72
C CYS A 58 -10.81 0.53 0.57
N HIS A 59 -9.71 1.28 0.48
CA HIS A 59 -8.82 1.51 1.63
C HIS A 59 -8.56 2.97 1.98
N TYR A 60 -9.00 3.90 1.14
CA TYR A 60 -8.86 5.33 1.36
C TYR A 60 -10.23 6.01 1.36
N GLU A 61 -10.36 7.06 2.17
CA GLU A 61 -11.57 7.91 2.18
C GLU A 61 -11.60 8.87 0.98
N ASP A 62 -10.42 9.18 0.43
CA ASP A 62 -10.24 10.04 -0.73
C ASP A 62 -10.55 9.32 -2.05
N THR A 63 -10.95 10.08 -3.06
CA THR A 63 -11.17 9.56 -4.43
C THR A 63 -9.84 9.16 -5.09
N PRO A 64 -9.86 8.25 -6.10
CA PRO A 64 -8.67 7.91 -6.87
C PRO A 64 -7.94 9.12 -7.49
N GLN A 65 -8.69 10.16 -7.85
CA GLN A 65 -8.10 11.38 -8.40
C GLN A 65 -7.38 12.21 -7.33
N GLN A 66 -7.91 12.27 -6.09
CA GLN A 66 -7.26 12.94 -4.97
C GLN A 66 -6.00 12.21 -4.54
N VAL A 67 -6.05 10.88 -4.37
CA VAL A 67 -4.87 10.08 -3.97
C VAL A 67 -3.75 10.16 -5.00
N ARG A 68 -4.08 10.13 -6.31
CA ARG A 68 -3.07 10.36 -7.37
C ARG A 68 -2.50 11.77 -7.35
N GLY A 69 -3.24 12.74 -6.83
CA GLY A 69 -2.82 14.13 -6.70
C GLY A 69 -1.94 14.41 -5.47
N TRP A 70 -1.71 13.44 -4.58
CA TRP A 70 -0.79 13.60 -3.45
C TRP A 70 0.65 13.86 -3.87
N TRP A 71 0.98 13.42 -5.08
CA TRP A 71 2.28 13.62 -5.67
C TRP A 71 2.11 14.56 -6.84
N ASP A 72 2.26 15.86 -6.57
CA ASP A 72 2.48 16.84 -7.63
C ASP A 72 3.64 16.34 -8.49
N TRP A 73 3.30 15.93 -9.72
CA TRP A 73 4.23 15.64 -10.80
C TRP A 73 4.83 16.91 -11.42
#